data_AF-A0A420QCB7-F1
#
_entry.id   AF-A0A420QCB7-F1
#
_cell.length_a   1.000
_cell.length_b   1.000
_cell.length_c   1.000
_cell.angle_alpha   90.00
_cell.angle_beta   90.00
_cell.angle_gamma   90.00
#
_symmetry.space_group_name_H-M   'P 1'
#
loop_
_entity.id
_entity.type
_entity.pdbx_description
1 polymer ?
#
loop_
_entity_poly.entity_id
_entity_poly.type
_entity_poly.pdbx_seq_one_letter_code
_entity_poly.pdbx_strand_id
1 'polypeptide(L)'
;MYTLRPLNNIISEKYKQIGRPRKMKLWTEQWKDGELVMPMKPKEELIGDFIVLGDFGLAHKAGTSTQKMQSPPTYCAPERVHNINPSYGSDIWSYMCIFFELYTGTYLFQGWSHASVVSSIVLALGPLPESWKGTYHVGGSGEDKWYDQNWQMDPESYLKERITQLRPDVGARELELVLSILRRGLVYQHENRITAAELLDHDSFKGLMCMYAQ
;
A
#
# COMPACT_ATOMS: atom_id res chain seq x y z
N MET A 1 -7.11 -8.17 -5.85
CA MET A 1 -8.11 -8.17 -6.95
C MET A 1 -9.28 -9.02 -6.50
N TYR A 2 -10.52 -8.54 -6.59
CA TYR A 2 -11.67 -9.42 -6.31
C TYR A 2 -11.83 -10.41 -7.46
N THR A 3 -12.36 -11.59 -7.15
CA THR A 3 -12.83 -12.53 -8.16
C THR A 3 -14.15 -12.05 -8.74
N LEU A 4 -14.47 -12.49 -9.96
CA LEU A 4 -15.82 -12.32 -10.50
C LEU A 4 -16.59 -13.62 -10.26
N ARG A 5 -17.88 -13.51 -9.95
CA ARG A 5 -18.79 -14.66 -9.98
C ARG A 5 -18.72 -15.35 -11.34
N PRO A 6 -18.99 -16.65 -11.43
CA PRO A 6 -18.91 -17.38 -12.69
C PRO A 6 -19.70 -16.67 -13.80
N LEU A 7 -18.98 -16.17 -14.80
CA LEU A 7 -19.56 -15.55 -15.99
C LEU A 7 -19.72 -16.60 -17.08
N ASN A 8 -20.69 -16.39 -17.97
CA ASN A 8 -20.88 -17.22 -19.16
C ASN A 8 -19.55 -17.30 -19.95
N ASN A 9 -19.13 -18.48 -20.41
CA ASN A 9 -17.86 -18.66 -21.11
C ASN A 9 -17.82 -18.01 -22.52
N ILE A 10 -18.96 -17.65 -23.07
CA ILE A 10 -19.06 -16.98 -24.37
C ILE A 10 -18.70 -15.48 -24.22
N ILE A 11 -17.67 -15.04 -24.95
CA ILE A 11 -17.11 -13.67 -24.85
C ILE A 11 -18.15 -12.57 -25.09
N SER A 12 -19.03 -12.74 -26.07
CA SER A 12 -20.09 -11.76 -26.37
C SER A 12 -21.06 -11.60 -25.20
N GLU A 13 -21.44 -12.70 -24.55
CA GLU A 13 -22.31 -12.69 -23.37
C GLU A 13 -21.58 -12.10 -22.15
N LYS A 14 -20.29 -12.37 -21.96
CA LYS A 14 -19.47 -11.70 -20.93
C LYS A 14 -19.55 -10.18 -21.10
N TYR A 15 -19.27 -9.67 -22.30
CA TYR A 15 -19.25 -8.22 -22.53
C TYR A 15 -20.63 -7.55 -22.41
N LYS A 16 -21.73 -8.28 -22.57
CA LYS A 16 -23.06 -7.75 -22.23
C LYS A 16 -23.20 -7.51 -20.71
N GLN A 17 -22.57 -8.35 -19.89
CA GLN A 17 -22.64 -8.26 -18.43
C GLN A 17 -21.64 -7.25 -17.86
N ILE A 18 -20.37 -7.35 -18.27
CA ILE A 18 -19.26 -6.54 -17.71
C ILE A 18 -18.90 -5.30 -18.52
N GLY A 19 -19.48 -5.14 -19.72
CA GLY A 19 -19.10 -4.10 -20.66
C GLY A 19 -17.83 -4.44 -21.46
N ARG A 20 -17.58 -3.68 -22.53
CA ARG A 20 -16.35 -3.81 -23.31
C ARG A 20 -15.21 -3.02 -22.65
N PRO A 21 -13.96 -3.49 -22.74
CA PRO A 21 -12.79 -2.74 -22.28
C PRO A 21 -12.77 -1.35 -22.91
N ARG A 22 -12.71 -0.31 -22.07
CA ARG A 22 -12.55 1.06 -22.54
C ARG A 22 -11.08 1.30 -22.81
N LYS A 23 -10.79 1.86 -23.99
CA LYS A 23 -9.43 2.13 -24.43
C LYS A 23 -9.25 3.62 -24.66
N MET A 24 -8.12 4.14 -24.22
CA MET A 24 -7.69 5.50 -24.51
C MET A 24 -6.39 5.43 -25.30
N LYS A 25 -6.29 6.25 -26.35
CA LYS A 25 -5.00 6.45 -27.00
C LYS A 25 -4.02 7.07 -26.02
N LEU A 26 -2.80 6.58 -26.04
CA LEU A 26 -1.72 7.20 -25.28
C LEU A 26 -1.32 8.49 -25.99
N TRP A 27 -1.23 9.58 -25.22
CA TRP A 27 -1.04 10.93 -25.76
C TRP A 27 0.42 11.27 -26.07
N THR A 28 1.35 10.35 -25.80
CA THR A 28 2.79 10.53 -25.99
C THR A 28 3.26 9.85 -27.27
N GLU A 29 4.29 10.40 -27.93
CA GLU A 29 4.97 9.70 -29.02
C GLU A 29 5.56 8.39 -28.48
N GLN A 30 5.05 7.27 -28.97
CA GLN A 30 5.52 5.95 -28.63
C GLN A 30 6.25 5.36 -29.83
N TRP A 31 7.27 4.54 -29.58
CA TRP A 31 7.95 3.79 -30.63
C TRP A 31 7.03 2.78 -31.34
N LYS A 32 5.84 2.52 -30.78
CA LYS A 32 4.76 1.70 -31.34
C LYS A 32 3.41 2.21 -30.84
N ASP A 33 2.38 2.12 -31.69
CA ASP A 33 1.01 2.42 -31.27
C ASP A 33 0.58 1.58 -30.06
N GLY A 34 0.10 2.26 -29.03
CA GLY A 34 -0.37 1.67 -27.79
C GLY A 34 -1.67 2.33 -27.31
N GLU A 35 -2.53 1.51 -26.69
CA GLU A 35 -3.76 1.96 -26.05
C GLU A 35 -3.69 1.65 -24.56
N LEU A 36 -4.07 2.61 -23.72
CA LEU A 36 -4.31 2.37 -22.31
C LEU A 36 -5.69 1.73 -22.15
N VAL A 37 -5.73 0.54 -21.58
CA VAL A 37 -6.99 -0.08 -21.16
C VAL A 37 -7.35 0.50 -19.79
N MET A 38 -8.50 1.17 -19.72
CA MET A 38 -8.98 1.76 -18.47
C MET A 38 -9.37 0.67 -17.46
N PRO A 39 -9.22 0.94 -16.14
CA PRO A 39 -9.68 0.02 -15.12
C PRO A 39 -11.14 -0.38 -15.30
N MET A 40 -11.43 -1.67 -15.15
CA MET A 40 -12.79 -2.17 -15.15
C MET A 40 -13.53 -1.71 -13.88
N LYS A 41 -14.78 -1.29 -14.05
CA LYS A 41 -15.72 -1.02 -12.96
C LYS A 41 -16.82 -2.08 -13.01
N PRO A 42 -16.67 -3.23 -12.32
CA PRO A 42 -17.70 -4.25 -12.31
C PRO A 42 -18.96 -3.72 -11.62
N LYS A 43 -20.08 -4.32 -11.94
CA LYS A 43 -21.28 -4.21 -11.10
C LYS A 43 -21.06 -5.05 -9.83
N GLU A 44 -21.54 -4.56 -8.70
CA GLU A 44 -21.40 -5.23 -7.40
C GLU A 44 -21.93 -6.68 -7.43
N GLU A 45 -23.03 -6.92 -8.13
CA GLU A 45 -23.64 -8.25 -8.32
C GLU A 45 -22.70 -9.30 -8.97
N LEU A 46 -21.65 -8.85 -9.65
CA LEU A 46 -20.67 -9.71 -10.32
C LEU A 46 -19.42 -9.95 -9.47
N ILE A 47 -19.25 -9.23 -8.36
CA ILE A 47 -18.12 -9.40 -7.46
C ILE A 47 -18.31 -10.73 -6.71
N GLY A 48 -17.29 -11.57 -6.78
CA GLY A 48 -17.22 -12.84 -6.05
C GLY A 48 -16.70 -12.64 -4.63
N ASP A 49 -16.85 -13.68 -3.81
CA ASP A 49 -16.57 -13.61 -2.37
C ASP A 49 -15.07 -13.75 -2.04
N PHE A 50 -14.23 -14.02 -3.05
CA PHE A 50 -12.80 -14.24 -2.87
C PHE A 50 -11.97 -13.09 -3.40
N ILE A 51 -10.88 -12.79 -2.69
CA ILE A 51 -9.81 -11.90 -3.12
C ILE A 51 -8.62 -12.76 -3.55
N VAL A 52 -8.05 -12.42 -4.70
CA VAL A 52 -6.83 -13.04 -5.23
C VAL A 52 -5.77 -11.98 -5.49
N LEU A 53 -4.51 -12.37 -5.29
CA LEU A 53 -3.37 -11.59 -5.75
C LEU A 53 -3.15 -11.84 -7.24
N GLY A 54 -2.79 -10.78 -7.95
CA GLY A 54 -2.53 -10.82 -9.38
C GLY A 54 -1.39 -9.86 -9.71
N ASP A 55 -1.09 -9.75 -11.00
CA ASP A 55 -0.02 -8.89 -11.53
C ASP A 55 1.36 -9.17 -10.91
N PHE A 56 1.91 -10.33 -11.25
CA PHE A 56 3.24 -10.76 -10.83
C PHE A 56 4.35 -10.22 -11.76
N GLY A 57 4.09 -9.20 -12.59
CA GLY A 57 5.06 -8.69 -13.57
C GLY A 57 6.31 -8.05 -12.95
N LEU A 58 6.22 -7.61 -11.69
CA LEU A 58 7.33 -7.11 -10.88
C LEU A 58 7.77 -8.08 -9.77
N ALA A 59 7.13 -9.24 -9.66
CA ALA A 59 7.51 -10.25 -8.69
C ALA A 59 8.92 -10.78 -9.01
N HIS A 60 9.72 -10.99 -7.98
CA HIS A 60 11.08 -11.49 -8.09
C HIS A 60 11.38 -12.40 -6.91
N LYS A 61 12.37 -13.28 -7.08
CA LYS A 61 12.80 -14.16 -6.01
C LYS A 61 13.52 -13.35 -4.93
N ALA A 62 13.21 -13.62 -3.66
CA ALA A 62 13.90 -13.01 -2.53
C ALA A 62 15.42 -13.19 -2.63
N GLY A 63 16.17 -12.16 -2.25
CA GLY A 63 17.63 -12.10 -2.37
C GLY A 63 18.15 -11.72 -3.75
N THR A 64 17.27 -11.53 -4.75
CA THR A 64 17.67 -10.99 -6.05
C THR A 64 17.70 -9.47 -5.98
N SER A 65 18.85 -8.85 -6.26
CA SER A 65 18.90 -7.39 -6.42
C SER A 65 18.09 -6.97 -7.65
N THR A 66 17.23 -5.97 -7.48
CA THR A 66 16.42 -5.42 -8.56
C THR A 66 16.44 -3.89 -8.50
N GLN A 67 16.74 -3.27 -9.64
CA GLN A 67 16.64 -1.82 -9.81
C GLN A 67 15.24 -1.36 -10.24
N LYS A 68 14.30 -2.29 -10.44
CA LYS A 68 12.93 -1.92 -10.85
C LYS A 68 12.25 -1.20 -9.69
N MET A 69 12.02 0.10 -9.86
CA MET A 69 11.30 0.92 -8.90
C MET A 69 9.84 0.47 -8.81
N GLN A 70 9.32 0.36 -7.58
CA GLN A 70 7.94 0.00 -7.35
C GLN A 70 7.06 1.22 -7.62
N SER A 71 6.02 0.98 -8.41
CA SER A 71 4.96 1.94 -8.68
C SER A 71 3.62 1.29 -8.29
N PRO A 72 2.69 2.04 -7.68
CA PRO A 72 2.78 3.48 -7.39
C PRO A 72 3.59 3.80 -6.11
N PRO A 73 4.12 5.03 -5.98
CA PRO A 73 4.96 5.43 -4.83
C PRO A 73 4.27 5.29 -3.47
N THR A 74 2.95 5.44 -3.40
CA THR A 74 2.14 5.47 -2.16
C THR A 74 2.17 4.15 -1.37
N TYR A 75 2.51 3.03 -2.01
CA TYR A 75 2.69 1.73 -1.34
C TYR A 75 4.15 1.30 -1.26
N CYS A 76 5.09 2.11 -1.80
CA CYS A 76 6.50 1.78 -1.85
C CYS A 76 7.10 1.91 -0.45
N ALA A 77 7.73 0.84 0.02
CA ALA A 77 8.43 0.83 1.30
C ALA A 77 9.65 1.78 1.27
N PRO A 78 9.95 2.50 2.36
CA PRO A 78 10.96 3.56 2.34
C PRO A 78 12.37 3.01 2.09
N GLU A 79 12.68 1.78 2.49
CA GLU A 79 13.98 1.14 2.21
C GLU A 79 14.26 1.04 0.70
N ARG A 80 13.21 0.87 -0.11
CA ARG A 80 13.33 0.72 -1.57
C ARG A 80 13.79 1.98 -2.29
N VAL A 81 13.67 3.15 -1.65
CA VAL A 81 14.16 4.42 -2.18
C VAL A 81 15.48 4.85 -1.54
N HIS A 82 16.01 4.04 -0.61
CA HIS A 82 17.24 4.27 0.18
C HIS A 82 18.33 3.22 -0.09
N ASN A 83 18.38 2.68 -1.32
CA ASN A 83 19.41 1.74 -1.80
C ASN A 83 19.48 0.43 -0.99
N ILE A 84 18.37 0.04 -0.37
CA ILE A 84 18.22 -1.22 0.35
C ILE A 84 17.39 -2.16 -0.53
N ASN A 85 17.84 -3.41 -0.63
CA ASN A 85 17.16 -4.40 -1.47
C ASN A 85 15.77 -4.71 -0.91
N PRO A 86 14.76 -4.92 -1.77
CA PRO A 86 13.45 -5.34 -1.33
C PRO A 86 13.50 -6.70 -0.62
N SER A 87 12.62 -6.86 0.36
CA SER A 87 12.47 -8.11 1.13
C SER A 87 10.99 -8.42 1.33
N TYR A 88 10.67 -9.54 1.99
CA TYR A 88 9.30 -9.83 2.41
C TYR A 88 8.71 -8.72 3.30
N GLY A 89 9.56 -8.00 4.06
CA GLY A 89 9.14 -6.84 4.84
C GLY A 89 8.65 -5.68 3.97
N SER A 90 9.14 -5.54 2.73
CA SER A 90 8.64 -4.55 1.78
C SER A 90 7.20 -4.85 1.35
N ASP A 91 6.86 -6.14 1.17
CA ASP A 91 5.48 -6.54 0.86
C ASP A 91 4.53 -6.29 2.05
N ILE A 92 5.01 -6.50 3.28
CA ILE A 92 4.24 -6.16 4.50
C ILE A 92 3.96 -4.66 4.59
N TRP A 93 4.93 -3.81 4.26
CA TRP A 93 4.70 -2.37 4.20
C TRP A 93 3.60 -2.01 3.21
N SER A 94 3.67 -2.53 1.97
CA SER A 94 2.64 -2.32 0.97
C SER A 94 1.28 -2.82 1.43
N TYR A 95 1.23 -3.98 2.11
CA TYR A 95 0.00 -4.50 2.71
C TYR A 95 -0.57 -3.56 3.78
N MET A 96 0.25 -2.99 4.65
CA MET A 96 -0.23 -2.04 5.67
C MET A 96 -0.81 -0.77 5.07
N CYS A 97 -0.20 -0.25 4.00
CA CYS A 97 -0.78 0.87 3.25
C CYS A 97 -2.15 0.51 2.66
N ILE A 98 -2.29 -0.68 2.06
CA ILE A 98 -3.56 -1.19 1.51
C ILE A 98 -4.59 -1.40 2.63
N PHE A 99 -4.18 -2.00 3.75
CA PHE A 99 -5.04 -2.23 4.91
C PHE A 99 -5.61 -0.91 5.44
N PHE A 100 -4.77 0.12 5.61
CA PHE A 100 -5.22 1.44 6.02
C PHE A 100 -6.19 2.07 5.01
N GLU A 101 -5.90 1.96 3.71
CA GLU A 101 -6.75 2.49 2.66
C GLU A 101 -8.12 1.80 2.62
N LEU A 102 -8.17 0.48 2.75
CA LEU A 102 -9.42 -0.25 2.84
C LEU A 102 -10.20 0.12 4.11
N TYR A 103 -9.50 0.37 5.21
CA TYR A 103 -10.11 0.71 6.49
C TYR A 103 -10.66 2.15 6.53
N THR A 104 -10.03 3.10 5.84
CA THR A 104 -10.34 4.54 5.94
C THR A 104 -10.82 5.18 4.65
N GLY A 105 -10.69 4.51 3.51
CA GLY A 105 -10.99 5.04 2.19
C GLY A 105 -9.95 6.03 1.64
N THR A 106 -8.80 6.21 2.30
CA THR A 106 -7.74 7.14 1.86
C THR A 106 -6.35 6.55 1.97
N TYR A 107 -5.41 7.02 1.14
CA TYR A 107 -4.02 6.58 1.17
C TYR A 107 -3.37 6.88 2.52
N LEU A 108 -2.66 5.90 3.09
CA LEU A 108 -1.88 6.10 4.32
C LEU A 108 -0.82 7.18 4.15
N PHE A 109 -0.02 7.11 3.09
CA PHE A 109 0.96 8.12 2.75
C PHE A 109 0.55 8.80 1.45
N GLN A 110 0.38 10.12 1.48
CA GLN A 110 -0.08 10.89 0.34
C GLN A 110 1.11 11.49 -0.41
N GLY A 111 1.06 11.49 -1.74
CA GLY A 111 2.12 12.07 -2.56
C GLY A 111 2.01 11.67 -4.02
N TRP A 112 2.61 12.49 -4.88
CA TRP A 112 2.67 12.26 -6.33
C TRP A 112 4.02 11.71 -6.79
N SER A 113 5.06 11.93 -5.98
CA SER A 113 6.43 11.45 -6.20
C SER A 113 6.95 10.69 -5.00
N HIS A 114 7.99 9.86 -5.19
CA HIS A 114 8.66 9.16 -4.09
C HIS A 114 9.12 10.12 -2.98
N ALA A 115 9.75 11.25 -3.32
CA ALA A 115 10.16 12.26 -2.34
C ALA A 115 8.97 12.79 -1.53
N SER A 116 7.84 13.12 -2.17
CA SER A 116 6.64 13.59 -1.45
C SER A 116 6.04 12.52 -0.55
N VAL A 117 6.07 11.26 -0.97
CA VAL A 117 5.60 10.13 -0.15
C VAL A 117 6.54 9.92 1.04
N VAL A 118 7.86 10.02 0.88
CA VAL A 118 8.81 9.95 2.00
C VAL A 118 8.55 11.07 3.01
N SER A 119 8.28 12.31 2.56
CA SER A 119 7.87 13.39 3.45
C SER A 119 6.57 13.06 4.21
N SER A 120 5.60 12.43 3.56
CA SER A 120 4.37 11.96 4.22
C SER A 120 4.61 10.81 5.20
N ILE A 121 5.58 9.93 4.91
CA ILE A 121 6.00 8.86 5.81
C ILE A 121 6.61 9.45 7.08
N VAL A 122 7.56 10.37 6.94
CA VAL A 122 8.21 11.03 8.08
C VAL A 122 7.23 11.81 8.94
N LEU A 123 6.26 12.49 8.31
CA LEU A 123 5.20 13.18 9.04
C LEU A 123 4.38 12.22 9.91
N ALA A 124 4.07 11.03 9.38
CA ALA A 124 3.18 10.09 10.03
C ALA A 124 3.88 9.15 11.03
N LEU A 125 5.15 8.82 10.81
CA LEU A 125 5.88 7.80 11.58
C LEU A 125 7.11 8.35 12.32
N GLY A 126 7.44 9.63 12.13
CA GLY A 126 8.66 10.23 12.65
C GLY A 126 9.86 10.03 11.72
N PRO A 127 11.06 10.48 12.13
CA PRO A 127 12.22 10.56 11.25
C PRO A 127 12.71 9.18 10.83
N LEU A 128 13.21 9.08 9.60
CA LEU A 128 13.92 7.91 9.10
C LEU A 128 15.21 7.69 9.91
N PRO A 129 15.75 6.45 9.92
CA PRO A 129 17.02 6.15 10.58
C PRO A 129 18.14 7.04 10.04
N GLU A 130 18.94 7.63 10.92
CA GLU A 130 20.07 8.51 10.54
C GLU A 130 21.06 7.81 9.58
N SER A 131 21.26 6.51 9.76
CA SER A 131 22.10 5.68 8.88
C SER A 131 21.67 5.65 7.41
N TRP A 132 20.44 6.05 7.08
CA TRP A 132 19.93 6.10 5.70
C TRP A 132 20.19 7.47 5.05
N LYS A 133 20.71 8.45 5.80
CA LYS A 133 21.00 9.78 5.27
C LYS A 133 22.00 9.68 4.12
N GLY A 134 21.66 10.29 2.99
CA GLY A 134 22.48 10.29 1.78
C GLY A 134 22.34 9.03 0.89
N THR A 135 21.51 8.05 1.27
CA THR A 135 21.27 6.86 0.45
C THR A 135 20.03 6.97 -0.45
N TYR A 136 19.23 8.04 -0.29
CA TYR A 136 18.09 8.32 -1.17
C TYR A 136 18.56 8.52 -2.61
N HIS A 137 18.01 7.74 -3.56
CA HIS A 137 18.54 7.65 -4.93
C HIS A 137 17.47 7.75 -6.03
N VAL A 138 16.25 8.17 -5.68
CA VAL A 138 15.10 8.21 -6.61
C VAL A 138 14.81 9.64 -7.01
N GLY A 139 14.06 9.86 -8.10
CA GLY A 139 13.73 11.21 -8.58
C GLY A 139 13.19 12.16 -7.49
N GLY A 140 13.52 13.45 -7.61
CA GLY A 140 13.34 14.46 -6.57
C GLY A 140 14.61 14.63 -5.71
N SER A 141 14.66 15.70 -4.89
CA SER A 141 15.75 15.90 -3.93
C SER A 141 15.43 15.22 -2.61
N GLY A 142 16.36 14.41 -2.10
CA GLY A 142 16.28 13.93 -0.73
C GLY A 142 16.33 15.11 0.24
N GLU A 143 15.48 15.11 1.27
CA GLU A 143 15.45 16.20 2.26
C GLU A 143 16.16 15.79 3.54
N ASP A 144 17.13 16.59 3.98
CA ASP A 144 17.89 16.35 5.21
C ASP A 144 16.99 16.24 6.46
N LYS A 145 15.86 16.96 6.46
CA LYS A 145 14.88 16.95 7.54
C LYS A 145 14.23 15.58 7.77
N TRP A 146 14.27 14.68 6.78
CA TRP A 146 13.72 13.33 6.94
C TRP A 146 14.43 12.52 8.02
N TYR A 147 15.66 12.89 8.35
CA TYR A 147 16.50 12.16 9.29
C TYR A 147 16.74 12.95 10.59
N ASP A 148 16.05 14.07 10.80
CA ASP A 148 16.21 14.89 12.01
C ASP A 148 15.61 14.18 13.22
N GLN A 149 16.48 13.68 14.10
CA GLN A 149 16.08 12.94 15.30
C GLN A 149 15.48 13.84 16.39
N ASN A 150 15.51 15.17 16.24
CA ASN A 150 14.85 16.12 17.16
C ASN A 150 13.35 16.32 16.85
N TRP A 151 12.72 15.30 16.24
CA TRP A 151 11.33 15.36 15.81
C TRP A 151 10.38 15.55 16.99
N GLN A 152 9.58 16.62 16.94
CA GLN A 152 8.73 17.03 18.06
C GLN A 152 7.32 16.45 18.03
N MET A 153 6.88 15.93 16.88
CA MET A 153 5.53 15.37 16.75
C MET A 153 5.52 13.91 17.18
N ASP A 154 4.58 13.53 18.05
CA ASP A 154 4.35 12.13 18.38
C ASP A 154 3.66 11.41 17.21
N PRO A 155 4.32 10.42 16.57
CA PRO A 155 3.75 9.69 15.44
C PRO A 155 2.48 8.90 15.81
N GLU A 156 2.40 8.40 17.05
CA GLU A 156 1.25 7.62 17.51
C GLU A 156 0.01 8.51 17.61
N SER A 157 0.15 9.69 18.19
CA SER A 157 -0.91 10.71 18.22
C SER A 157 -1.35 11.13 16.81
N TYR A 158 -0.42 11.29 15.86
CA TYR A 158 -0.76 11.67 14.49
C TYR A 158 -1.66 10.63 13.78
N LEU A 159 -1.27 9.35 13.81
CA LEU A 159 -2.08 8.29 13.19
C LEU A 159 -3.43 8.14 13.89
N LYS A 160 -3.45 8.25 15.22
CA LYS A 160 -4.67 8.16 16.02
C LYS A 160 -5.66 9.27 15.66
N GLU A 161 -5.22 10.51 15.61
CA GLU A 161 -6.04 11.66 15.23
C GLU A 161 -6.57 11.48 13.81
N ARG A 162 -5.70 11.09 12.88
CA ARG A 162 -6.07 10.90 11.49
C ARG A 162 -7.14 9.82 11.30
N ILE A 163 -6.99 8.66 11.95
CA ILE A 163 -8.00 7.61 11.91
C ILE A 163 -9.32 8.09 12.54
N THR A 164 -9.25 8.81 13.67
CA THR A 164 -10.44 9.34 14.34
C THR A 164 -11.21 10.32 13.45
N GLN A 165 -10.50 11.15 12.68
CA GLN A 165 -11.12 12.07 11.71
C GLN A 165 -11.76 11.33 10.52
N LEU A 166 -11.10 10.29 10.01
CA LEU A 166 -11.55 9.54 8.84
C LEU A 166 -12.67 8.53 9.15
N ARG A 167 -12.66 7.99 10.37
CA ARG A 167 -13.58 6.98 10.88
C ARG A 167 -14.10 7.39 12.26
N PRO A 168 -14.90 8.47 12.36
CA PRO A 168 -15.45 8.92 13.65
C PRO A 168 -16.50 7.94 14.23
N ASP A 169 -16.93 6.96 13.43
CA ASP A 169 -17.87 5.91 13.78
C ASP A 169 -17.27 4.81 14.67
N VAL A 170 -15.93 4.66 14.70
CA VAL A 170 -15.28 3.53 15.38
C VAL A 170 -15.03 3.82 16.86
N GLY A 171 -15.26 2.80 17.69
CA GLY A 171 -15.02 2.89 19.13
C GLY A 171 -13.54 2.83 19.49
N ALA A 172 -13.20 3.27 20.71
CA ALA A 172 -11.83 3.26 21.22
C ALA A 172 -11.14 1.89 21.13
N ARG A 173 -11.87 0.80 21.39
CA ARG A 173 -11.32 -0.56 21.29
C ARG A 173 -10.84 -0.89 19.88
N GLU A 174 -11.65 -0.61 18.86
CA GLU A 174 -11.30 -0.89 17.47
C GLU A 174 -10.09 -0.07 17.01
N LEU A 175 -10.08 1.21 17.39
CA LEU A 175 -8.98 2.13 17.11
C LEU A 175 -7.65 1.60 17.68
N GLU A 176 -7.63 1.13 18.92
CA GLU A 176 -6.43 0.56 19.54
C GLU A 176 -5.96 -0.74 18.83
N LEU A 177 -6.89 -1.59 18.37
CA LEU A 177 -6.54 -2.78 17.58
C LEU A 177 -5.86 -2.39 16.26
N VAL A 178 -6.41 -1.40 15.55
CA VAL A 178 -5.87 -0.92 14.28
C VAL A 178 -4.50 -0.27 14.46
N LEU A 179 -4.33 0.59 15.46
CA LEU A 179 -3.04 1.22 15.76
C LEU A 179 -1.98 0.17 16.13
N SER A 180 -2.35 -0.86 16.90
CA SER A 180 -1.47 -1.98 17.24
C SER A 180 -0.99 -2.74 15.99
N ILE A 181 -1.89 -3.01 15.03
CA ILE A 181 -1.54 -3.66 13.76
C ILE A 181 -0.58 -2.79 12.94
N LEU A 182 -0.91 -1.50 12.76
CA LEU A 182 -0.10 -0.56 11.98
C LEU A 182 1.31 -0.41 12.57
N ARG A 183 1.42 -0.31 13.90
CA ARG A 183 2.70 -0.19 14.61
C ARG A 183 3.64 -1.37 14.33
N ARG A 184 3.11 -2.59 14.22
CA ARG A 184 3.91 -3.80 13.95
C ARG A 184 4.31 -3.94 12.48
N GLY A 185 3.51 -3.42 11.56
CA GLY A 185 3.78 -3.52 10.13
C GLY A 185 4.54 -2.34 9.51
N LEU A 186 4.55 -1.17 10.15
CA LEU A 186 5.17 0.07 9.66
C LEU A 186 6.53 0.38 10.32
N VAL A 187 7.25 -0.64 10.79
CA VAL A 187 8.61 -0.48 11.34
C VAL A 187 9.59 -0.15 10.21
N TYR A 188 10.49 0.84 10.35
CA TYR A 188 11.41 1.20 9.27
C TYR A 188 12.37 0.09 8.88
N GLN A 189 13.02 -0.55 9.86
CA GLN A 189 13.89 -1.71 9.62
C GLN A 189 13.04 -2.88 9.14
N HIS A 190 13.19 -3.25 7.87
CA HIS A 190 12.31 -4.21 7.22
C HIS A 190 12.43 -5.63 7.82
N GLU A 191 13.57 -5.95 8.44
CA GLU A 191 13.82 -7.21 9.15
C GLU A 191 13.03 -7.33 10.46
N ASN A 192 12.65 -6.19 11.05
CA ASN A 192 11.93 -6.12 12.31
C ASN A 192 10.41 -5.98 12.12
N ARG A 193 9.93 -5.86 10.87
CA ARG A 193 8.49 -5.84 10.57
C ARG A 193 7.88 -7.20 10.85
N ILE A 194 6.64 -7.19 11.34
CA ILE A 194 5.85 -8.41 11.49
C ILE A 194 5.74 -9.14 10.15
N THR A 195 5.91 -10.47 10.15
CA THR A 195 5.70 -11.29 8.96
C THR A 195 4.21 -11.52 8.70
N ALA A 196 3.86 -11.98 7.50
CA ALA A 196 2.47 -12.31 7.18
C ALA A 196 1.90 -13.42 8.09
N ALA A 197 2.72 -14.42 8.42
CA ALA A 197 2.31 -15.50 9.32
C ALA A 197 2.08 -14.99 10.75
N GLU A 198 2.99 -14.18 11.27
CA GLU A 198 2.83 -13.57 12.60
C GLU A 198 1.64 -12.60 12.66
N LEU A 199 1.37 -11.86 11.58
CA LEU A 199 0.21 -10.97 11.51
C LEU A 199 -1.10 -11.75 11.59
N LEU A 200 -1.22 -12.87 10.89
CA LEU A 200 -2.39 -13.75 10.97
C LEU A 200 -2.60 -14.30 12.40
N ASP A 201 -1.51 -14.50 13.14
CA ASP A 201 -1.57 -14.98 14.51
C ASP A 201 -1.75 -13.86 15.55
N HIS A 202 -1.55 -12.60 15.16
CA HIS A 202 -1.54 -11.45 16.05
C HIS A 202 -2.90 -11.18 16.70
N ASP A 203 -2.94 -11.06 18.04
CA ASP A 203 -4.19 -10.88 18.81
C ASP A 203 -5.01 -9.69 18.35
N SER A 204 -4.37 -8.56 18.05
CA SER A 204 -5.10 -7.37 17.57
C SER A 204 -5.71 -7.60 16.18
N PHE A 205 -5.02 -8.36 15.31
CA PHE A 205 -5.51 -8.66 13.97
C PHE A 205 -6.71 -9.61 14.05
N LYS A 206 -6.59 -10.71 14.81
CA LYS A 206 -7.71 -11.63 15.08
C LYS A 206 -8.89 -10.90 15.72
N GLY A 207 -8.63 -10.07 16.72
CA GLY A 207 -9.65 -9.27 17.41
C GLY A 207 -10.41 -8.36 16.45
N LEU A 208 -9.70 -7.68 15.54
CA LEU A 208 -10.33 -6.83 14.53
C LEU A 208 -11.13 -7.66 13.52
N MET A 209 -10.58 -8.77 13.01
CA MET A 209 -11.29 -9.64 12.06
C MET A 209 -12.58 -10.21 12.66
N CYS A 210 -12.58 -10.58 13.95
CA CYS A 210 -13.78 -11.03 14.65
C CYS A 210 -14.90 -9.98 14.72
N MET A 211 -14.57 -8.68 14.67
CA MET A 211 -15.58 -7.61 14.66
C MET A 211 -16.31 -7.51 13.31
N TYR A 212 -15.64 -7.85 12.21
CA TYR A 212 -16.17 -7.76 10.85
C TYR A 212 -16.60 -9.11 10.24
N ALA A 213 -16.41 -10.21 10.98
CA ALA A 213 -16.84 -11.55 10.56
C ALA A 213 -18.31 -11.86 10.91
N GLN A 214 -19.04 -10.88 11.47
CA GLN A 214 -20.46 -10.95 11.82
C GLN A 214 -21.32 -10.33 10.73
#